data_AF-A0A645IF04-F1
#
_entry.id   AF-A0A645IF04-F1
#
_cell.length_a   1.000
_cell.length_b   1.000
_cell.length_c   1.000
_cell.angle_alpha   90.00
_cell.angle_beta   90.00
_cell.angle_gamma   90.00
#
_symmetry.space_group_name_H-M   'P 1'
#
loop_
_entity.id
_entity.type
_entity.pdbx_description
1 polymer ?
#
loop_
_entity_poly.entity_id
_entity_poly.type
_entity_poly.pdbx_seq_one_letter_code
_entity_poly.pdbx_strand_id
1 'polypeptide(L)'
;MLEMAEASRFSPVLLSPASPLGSCSVIAKVDQNNVISATRGLELIADSTNMLAIYLANGIKNKTIDNIKNPVHLSATCRVTRGQMFKSNEFVPHFSLLLLSVPAKTPVLMALKRMQ
;
A
#
# COMPACT_ATOMS: atom_id res chain seq x y z
N MET A 1 -1.06 -12.66 12.99
CA MET A 1 -0.51 -12.31 11.66
C MET A 1 0.67 -11.35 11.77
N LEU A 2 0.50 -10.16 12.37
CA LEU A 2 1.61 -9.21 12.55
C LEU A 2 2.71 -9.74 13.48
N GLU A 3 2.36 -10.43 14.57
CA GLU A 3 3.35 -11.08 15.46
C GLU A 3 4.30 -12.05 14.71
N MET A 4 3.78 -12.81 13.74
CA MET A 4 4.60 -13.72 12.92
C MET A 4 5.51 -12.94 11.96
N ALA A 5 5.04 -11.79 11.45
CA ALA A 5 5.82 -10.91 10.60
C ALA A 5 6.97 -10.25 11.39
N GLU A 6 6.69 -9.79 12.61
CA GLU A 6 7.69 -9.26 13.54
C GLU A 6 8.74 -10.30 13.91
N ALA A 7 8.34 -11.53 14.23
CA ALA A 7 9.26 -12.64 14.46
C ALA A 7 10.17 -12.90 13.23
N SER A 8 9.67 -12.57 12.03
CA SER A 8 10.41 -12.65 10.76
C SER A 8 11.15 -11.36 10.40
N ARG A 9 11.30 -10.42 11.35
CA ARG A 9 11.98 -9.11 11.21
C ARG A 9 11.31 -8.11 10.28
N PHE A 10 9.98 -8.18 10.10
CA PHE A 10 9.21 -7.14 9.44
C PHE A 10 8.61 -6.19 10.48
N SER A 11 8.95 -4.90 10.40
CA SER A 11 8.44 -3.88 11.31
C SER A 11 7.00 -3.49 10.95
N PRO A 12 6.02 -3.64 11.86
CA PRO A 12 4.64 -3.29 11.57
C PRO A 12 4.48 -1.78 11.43
N VAL A 13 3.64 -1.35 10.50
CA VAL A 13 3.26 0.06 10.32
C VAL A 13 1.75 0.18 10.21
N LEU A 14 1.22 1.25 10.82
CA LEU A 14 -0.18 1.61 10.67
C LEU A 14 -0.34 2.50 9.44
N LEU A 15 -1.13 2.05 8.48
CA LEU A 15 -1.46 2.83 7.28
C LEU A 15 -2.76 3.61 7.50
N SER A 16 -2.82 4.81 6.91
CA SER A 16 -4.08 5.56 6.76
C SER A 16 -5.12 4.68 6.03
N PRO A 17 -6.43 4.80 6.27
CA PRO A 17 -7.46 4.11 5.50
C PRO A 17 -7.73 4.75 4.12
N ALA A 18 -7.23 5.97 3.91
CA ALA A 18 -7.34 6.72 2.66
C ALA A 18 -5.96 6.92 2.02
N SER A 19 -5.92 6.82 0.70
CA SER A 19 -4.75 7.08 -0.14
C SER A 19 -4.98 8.27 -1.07
N PRO A 20 -3.93 8.90 -1.61
CA PRO A 20 -4.08 9.89 -2.67
C PRO A 20 -4.80 9.29 -3.89
N LEU A 21 -5.68 10.08 -4.51
CA LEU A 21 -6.41 9.66 -5.71
C LEU A 21 -5.44 9.23 -6.82
N GLY A 22 -5.69 8.07 -7.43
CA GLY A 22 -4.85 7.52 -8.51
C GLY A 22 -3.68 6.67 -8.02
N SER A 23 -3.38 6.64 -6.72
CA SER A 23 -2.25 5.87 -6.20
C SER A 23 -2.39 4.36 -6.45
N CYS A 24 -3.62 3.82 -6.41
CA CYS A 24 -3.91 2.42 -6.71
C CYS A 24 -3.61 2.03 -8.17
N SER A 25 -3.77 2.96 -9.13
CA SER A 25 -3.55 2.69 -10.56
C SER A 25 -2.11 2.96 -11.01
N VAL A 26 -1.39 3.85 -10.32
CA VAL A 26 0.00 4.18 -10.66
C VAL A 26 1.00 3.18 -10.06
N ILE A 27 0.78 2.73 -8.81
CA ILE A 27 1.70 1.79 -8.14
C ILE A 27 1.31 0.33 -8.39
N ALA A 28 0.00 0.05 -8.45
CA ALA A 28 -0.52 -1.29 -8.67
C ALA A 28 -1.28 -1.36 -10.01
N LYS A 29 -1.63 -2.57 -10.44
CA LYS A 29 -2.43 -2.81 -11.67
C LYS A 29 -3.93 -2.74 -11.39
N VAL A 30 -4.36 -1.98 -10.38
CA VAL A 30 -5.78 -1.84 -10.05
C VAL A 30 -6.37 -0.74 -10.92
N ASP A 31 -7.39 -1.08 -11.71
CA ASP A 31 -8.14 -0.09 -12.48
C ASP A 31 -8.82 0.90 -11.53
N GLN A 32 -8.71 2.20 -11.82
CA GLN A 32 -9.27 3.27 -11.00
C GLN A 32 -10.79 3.16 -10.84
N ASN A 33 -11.49 2.56 -11.81
CA ASN A 33 -12.93 2.29 -11.74
C ASN A 33 -13.30 1.28 -10.65
N ASN A 34 -12.33 0.50 -10.15
CA ASN A 34 -12.52 -0.48 -9.09
C ASN A 34 -12.23 0.08 -7.69
N VAL A 35 -11.92 1.37 -7.58
CA VAL A 35 -11.54 2.05 -6.34
C VAL A 35 -12.61 3.09 -5.97
N ILE A 36 -12.94 3.19 -4.68
CA ILE A 36 -13.92 4.16 -4.19
C ILE A 36 -13.22 5.51 -4.01
N SER A 37 -13.49 6.45 -4.91
CA SER A 37 -13.02 7.84 -4.80
C SER A 37 -13.67 8.57 -3.61
N ALA A 38 -12.91 9.43 -2.95
CA ALA A 38 -13.36 10.31 -1.87
C ALA A 38 -13.12 11.79 -2.22
N THR A 39 -13.77 12.69 -1.50
CA THR A 39 -13.54 14.14 -1.70
C THR A 39 -12.11 14.56 -1.34
N ARG A 40 -11.68 15.73 -1.81
CA ARG A 40 -10.36 16.34 -1.51
C ARG A 40 -9.16 15.57 -2.09
N GLY A 41 -9.34 14.90 -3.23
CA GLY A 41 -8.23 14.23 -3.92
C GLY A 41 -7.77 12.94 -3.23
N LEU A 42 -8.68 12.27 -2.54
CA LEU A 42 -8.40 11.01 -1.84
C LEU A 42 -9.22 9.87 -2.44
N GLU A 43 -8.85 8.64 -2.09
CA GLU A 43 -9.58 7.42 -2.39
C GLU A 43 -9.47 6.46 -1.19
N LEU A 44 -10.43 5.55 -1.03
CA LEU A 44 -10.29 4.46 -0.07
C LEU A 44 -9.31 3.42 -0.59
N ILE A 45 -8.50 2.87 0.30
CA ILE A 45 -7.48 1.90 -0.09
C ILE A 45 -8.13 0.66 -0.70
N ALA A 46 -7.80 0.43 -1.97
CA ALA A 46 -8.02 -0.85 -2.62
C ALA A 46 -6.79 -1.75 -2.52
N ASP A 47 -5.59 -1.25 -2.79
CA ASP A 47 -4.38 -2.06 -2.69
C ASP A 47 -3.37 -1.39 -1.79
N SER A 48 -3.26 -1.82 -0.53
CA SER A 48 -2.37 -1.24 0.48
C SER A 48 -0.88 -1.31 0.13
N THR A 49 -0.49 -2.00 -0.94
CA THR A 49 0.90 -1.98 -1.44
C THR A 49 1.29 -0.57 -1.86
N ASN A 50 0.34 0.19 -2.41
CA ASN A 50 0.55 1.59 -2.81
C ASN A 50 0.92 2.47 -1.60
N MET A 51 0.23 2.30 -0.48
CA MET A 51 0.39 3.11 0.72
C MET A 51 1.64 2.72 1.47
N LEU A 52 2.01 1.43 1.47
CA LEU A 52 3.29 0.99 2.02
C LEU A 52 4.46 1.55 1.20
N ALA A 53 4.33 1.59 -0.13
CA ALA A 53 5.32 2.21 -1.01
C ALA A 53 5.43 3.72 -0.79
N ILE A 54 4.31 4.45 -0.69
CA ILE A 54 4.29 5.89 -0.38
C ILE A 54 4.90 6.16 0.99
N TYR A 55 4.55 5.36 2.01
CA TYR A 55 5.11 5.46 3.36
C TYR A 55 6.63 5.31 3.35
N LEU A 56 7.14 4.26 2.70
CA LEU A 56 8.58 4.03 2.52
C LEU A 56 9.25 5.19 1.78
N ALA A 57 8.67 5.62 0.65
CA ALA A 57 9.22 6.69 -0.16
C ALA A 57 9.33 8.01 0.61
N ASN A 58 8.26 8.37 1.33
CA ASN A 58 8.20 9.56 2.16
C ASN A 58 9.22 9.48 3.31
N GLY A 59 9.34 8.31 3.96
CA GLY A 59 10.31 8.12 5.03
C GLY A 59 11.76 8.21 4.57
N ILE A 60 12.09 7.60 3.41
CA ILE A 60 13.41 7.71 2.79
C ILE A 60 13.71 9.16 2.38
N LYS A 61 12.75 9.83 1.71
CA LYS A 61 12.88 11.23 1.28
C LYS A 61 13.13 12.18 2.46
N ASN A 62 12.43 11.97 3.57
CA ASN A 62 12.53 12.79 4.77
C ASN A 62 13.57 12.30 5.78
N LYS A 63 14.38 11.28 5.43
CA LYS A 63 15.43 10.68 6.27
C LYS A 63 14.93 10.12 7.61
N THR A 64 13.66 9.77 7.72
CA THR A 64 13.10 9.06 8.89
C THR A 64 13.26 7.54 8.78
N ILE A 65 13.52 7.04 7.56
CA ILE A 65 13.84 5.64 7.28
C ILE A 65 15.20 5.59 6.58
N ASP A 66 16.18 4.95 7.21
CA ASP A 66 17.48 4.65 6.60
C ASP A 66 17.42 3.26 5.95
N ASN A 67 17.42 3.24 4.62
CA ASN A 67 17.44 2.03 3.81
C ASN A 67 18.77 1.85 3.06
N ILE A 68 19.82 2.58 3.45
CA ILE A 68 21.15 2.53 2.81
C ILE A 68 21.99 1.44 3.44
N LYS A 69 22.02 1.40 4.78
CA LYS A 69 22.88 0.46 5.54
C LYS A 69 22.28 -0.93 5.61
N ASN A 70 20.97 -1.01 5.86
CA ASN A 70 20.23 -2.25 5.99
C ASN A 70 18.90 -2.13 5.24
N PRO A 71 18.48 -3.18 4.50
CA PRO A 71 17.17 -3.18 3.87
C PRO A 71 16.05 -3.12 4.91
N VAL A 72 15.09 -2.24 4.68
CA VAL A 72 13.93 -2.05 5.56
C VAL A 72 12.81 -2.98 5.12
N HIS A 73 12.37 -3.81 6.07
CA HIS A 73 11.25 -4.72 5.92
C HIS A 73 10.08 -4.21 6.76
N LEU A 74 8.95 -3.90 6.13
CA LEU A 74 7.75 -3.43 6.80
C LEU A 74 6.61 -4.42 6.64
N SER A 75 5.72 -4.47 7.61
CA SER A 75 4.45 -5.19 7.51
C SER A 75 3.28 -4.27 7.82
N ALA A 76 2.11 -4.60 7.28
CA ALA A 76 0.87 -3.90 7.62
C ALA A 76 -0.32 -4.85 7.54
N THR A 77 -1.33 -4.63 8.36
CA THR A 77 -2.65 -5.24 8.18
C THR A 77 -3.63 -4.13 7.83
N CYS A 78 -4.37 -4.30 6.73
CA CYS A 78 -5.33 -3.30 6.27
C CYS A 78 -6.64 -3.97 5.88
N ARG A 79 -7.75 -3.30 6.20
CA ARG A 79 -9.02 -3.58 5.56
C ARG A 79 -9.08 -2.76 4.28
N VAL A 80 -9.21 -3.43 3.15
CA VAL A 80 -9.28 -2.79 1.83
C VAL A 80 -10.70 -2.87 1.29
N THR A 81 -11.05 -1.93 0.44
CA THR A 81 -12.34 -1.89 -0.26
C THR A 81 -12.16 -2.11 -1.76
N ARG A 82 -13.15 -2.70 -2.42
CA ARG A 82 -13.28 -2.76 -3.88
C ARG A 82 -14.61 -2.14 -4.27
N GLY A 83 -14.55 -1.12 -5.12
CA GLY A 83 -15.73 -0.44 -5.65
C GLY A 83 -16.41 -1.18 -6.80
N GLN A 84 -15.78 -2.25 -7.30
CA GLN A 84 -16.34 -3.07 -8.37
C GLN A 84 -17.64 -3.77 -7.95
N MET A 85 -18.64 -3.71 -8.82
CA MET A 85 -19.92 -4.38 -8.59
C MET A 85 -19.82 -5.85 -9.00
N PHE A 86 -19.93 -6.74 -8.02
CA PHE A 86 -19.97 -8.18 -8.26
C PHE A 86 -21.41 -8.65 -8.43
N LYS A 87 -21.63 -9.57 -9.38
CA LYS A 87 -22.94 -10.22 -9.58
C LYS A 87 -23.15 -11.43 -8.66
N SER A 88 -22.07 -11.99 -8.10
CA SER A 88 -22.11 -13.14 -7.20
C SER A 88 -21.83 -12.73 -5.76
N ASN A 89 -22.38 -13.49 -4.81
CA ASN A 89 -22.15 -13.31 -3.37
C ASN A 89 -20.80 -13.90 -2.88
N GLU A 90 -20.02 -14.51 -3.77
CA GLU A 90 -18.71 -15.10 -3.45
C GLU A 90 -17.63 -14.05 -3.21
N PHE A 91 -17.82 -12.83 -3.74
CA PHE A 91 -16.91 -11.72 -3.56
C PHE A 91 -17.48 -10.70 -2.59
N VAL A 92 -16.64 -10.25 -1.67
CA VAL A 92 -16.99 -9.22 -0.70
C VAL A 92 -16.37 -7.87 -1.11
N PRO A 93 -17.10 -6.76 -0.93
CA PRO A 93 -16.60 -5.43 -1.26
C PRO A 93 -15.50 -4.95 -0.32
N HIS A 94 -15.29 -5.61 0.82
CA HIS A 94 -14.19 -5.33 1.73
C HIS A 94 -13.59 -6.61 2.33
N PHE A 95 -12.28 -6.66 2.46
CA PHE A 95 -11.57 -7.80 3.05
C PHE A 95 -10.27 -7.34 3.71
N SER A 96 -9.70 -8.19 4.56
CA SER A 96 -8.45 -7.88 5.26
C SER A 96 -7.26 -8.47 4.50
N LEU A 97 -6.20 -7.68 4.37
CA LEU A 97 -4.93 -8.10 3.79
C LEU A 97 -3.81 -7.95 4.80
N LEU A 98 -2.90 -8.93 4.80
CA LEU A 98 -1.57 -8.82 5.39
C LEU A 98 -0.59 -8.46 4.28
N LEU A 99 0.23 -7.44 4.52
CA LEU A 99 1.24 -6.98 3.59
C LEU A 99 2.61 -7.10 4.21
N LEU A 100 3.57 -7.47 3.37
CA LEU A 100 4.97 -7.59 3.69
C LEU A 100 5.75 -6.87 2.58
N SER A 101 6.58 -5.90 2.94
CA SER A 101 7.50 -5.28 2.00
C SER A 101 8.85 -5.96 2.07
N VAL A 102 9.31 -6.44 0.93
CA VAL A 102 10.70 -6.81 0.74
C VAL A 102 11.40 -5.75 -0.11
N PRO A 103 12.68 -5.47 0.13
CA PRO A 103 13.47 -4.57 -0.69
C PRO A 103 13.49 -5.09 -2.13
N ALA A 104 12.86 -4.35 -3.05
CA ALA A 104 12.90 -4.65 -4.48
C ALA A 104 14.12 -3.97 -5.11
N LYS A 105 14.84 -4.67 -5.99
CA LYS A 105 16.03 -4.10 -6.64
C LYS A 105 15.74 -2.91 -7.58
N THR A 106 14.52 -2.67 -8.07
CA THR A 106 14.34 -1.69 -9.16
C THR A 106 12.94 -1.10 -9.47
N PRO A 107 11.77 -1.78 -9.35
CA PRO A 107 10.55 -1.25 -9.99
C PRO A 107 9.72 -0.24 -9.16
N VAL A 108 9.58 -0.40 -7.84
CA VAL A 108 8.69 0.46 -7.02
C VAL A 108 9.22 1.90 -6.91
N LEU A 109 10.54 2.04 -6.79
CA LEU A 109 11.21 3.36 -6.75
C LEU A 109 11.06 4.12 -8.08
N MET A 110 11.00 3.42 -9.22
CA MET A 110 10.74 4.01 -10.53
C MET A 110 9.30 4.50 -10.67
N ALA A 111 8.32 3.78 -10.12
CA ALA A 111 6.92 4.21 -10.11
C ALA A 111 6.71 5.46 -9.24
N LEU A 112 7.39 5.52 -8.09
CA LEU A 112 7.33 6.69 -7.19
C LEU A 112 8.00 7.94 -7.78
N LYS A 113 9.07 7.79 -8.57
CA LYS A 113 9.67 8.91 -9.33
C LYS A 113 8.76 9.49 -10.41
N ARG A 114 7.74 8.76 -10.87
CA ARG A 114 6.76 9.25 -11.86
C ARG A 114 5.57 10.00 -11.24
N MET A 115 5.44 9.98 -9.91
CA MET A 115 4.38 10.69 -9.18
C MET A 115 4.82 12.05 -8.59
N GLN A 116 6.08 12.44 -8.78
CA GLN A 116 6.60 13.78 -8.49
C GLN A 116 6.91 14.50 -9.80
#